data_AF-A0A0I9SBI1-F1
#
_entry.id   AF-A0A0I9SBI1-F1
#
_cell.length_a   1.000
_cell.length_b   1.000
_cell.length_c   1.000
_cell.angle_alpha   90.00
_cell.angle_beta   90.00
_cell.angle_gamma   90.00
#
_symmetry.space_group_name_H-M   'P 1'
#
loop_
_entity.id
_entity.type
_entity.pdbx_description
1 polymer ?
#
loop_
_entity_poly.entity_id
_entity_poly.type
_entity_poly.pdbx_seq_one_letter_code
_entity_poly.pdbx_strand_id
1 'polypeptide(L)'
;MGNHWSEKIRRYLQSPYPVVYQRWKVVLISSLVVFLILLVLQPFGISGIEGHKFWILLGFMGVTAVFLSIPVYLFACLFPEFYKEEGWTVWKQIVNLLMVILFIAVGNWLYSTFVFGWGLRWDVFCVFALFTLVIGLFPTVLFILLNQNRLLAIHLEEATEMNLHLQRSVSATESIETIEIVSLLSFQGGTRESLELDSKDLLYIESDGNYIRVNYQKGGRTMQCLLRMTMKQAEEVTGGSPLVAKCHRAFLVNLRKVVKVSGNSQGYRLLLEGYPEEIPVSRAYSKQVKELMETIVGK
;
A
#
# COMPACT_ATOMS: atom_id res chain seq x y z
N MET A 1 -19.54 -2.68 21.04
CA MET A 1 -18.25 -2.17 20.50
C MET A 1 -17.24 -3.26 20.08
N GLY A 2 -17.42 -4.55 20.41
CA GLY A 2 -16.47 -5.62 20.05
C GLY A 2 -16.46 -6.09 18.58
N ASN A 3 -17.59 -5.96 17.86
CA ASN A 3 -17.73 -6.57 16.52
C ASN A 3 -17.03 -5.82 15.37
N HIS A 4 -16.80 -4.51 15.50
CA HIS A 4 -16.15 -3.74 14.43
C HIS A 4 -14.64 -4.03 14.34
N TRP A 5 -13.99 -4.21 15.50
CA TRP A 5 -12.58 -4.55 15.57
C TRP A 5 -12.31 -5.98 15.11
N SER A 6 -13.19 -6.94 15.43
CA SER A 6 -13.04 -8.33 14.99
C SER A 6 -13.14 -8.47 13.47
N GLU A 7 -14.06 -7.76 12.81
CA GLU A 7 -14.15 -7.75 11.35
C GLU A 7 -12.92 -7.12 10.68
N LYS A 8 -12.40 -6.03 11.25
CA LYS A 8 -11.21 -5.34 10.70
C LYS A 8 -9.96 -6.22 10.82
N ILE A 9 -9.79 -6.89 11.96
CA ILE A 9 -8.70 -7.87 12.18
C ILE A 9 -8.83 -9.06 11.24
N ARG A 10 -10.05 -9.61 11.08
CA ARG A 10 -10.31 -10.73 10.17
C ARG A 10 -10.01 -10.38 8.72
N ARG A 11 -10.41 -9.19 8.26
CA ARG A 11 -10.07 -8.70 6.91
C ARG A 11 -8.56 -8.54 6.71
N TYR A 12 -7.86 -8.00 7.70
CA TYR A 12 -6.40 -7.88 7.62
C TYR A 12 -5.71 -9.24 7.56
N LEU A 13 -6.13 -10.19 8.40
CA LEU A 13 -5.58 -11.55 8.41
C LEU A 13 -5.79 -12.31 7.08
N GLN A 14 -6.84 -11.95 6.33
CA GLN A 14 -7.17 -12.53 5.03
C GLN A 14 -6.58 -11.75 3.85
N SER A 15 -5.91 -10.62 4.09
CA SER A 15 -5.26 -9.86 3.02
C SER A 15 -4.06 -10.63 2.44
N PRO A 16 -3.81 -10.49 1.12
CA PRO A 16 -2.69 -11.16 0.47
C PRO A 16 -1.36 -10.62 1.00
N TYR A 17 -0.40 -11.51 1.27
CA TYR A 17 0.95 -11.16 1.68
C TYR A 17 1.92 -11.44 0.51
N PRO A 18 2.40 -10.41 -0.21
CA PRO A 18 3.30 -10.62 -1.34
C PRO A 18 4.65 -11.12 -0.84
N VAL A 19 5.14 -12.25 -1.34
CA VAL A 19 6.46 -12.80 -0.99
C VAL A 19 7.36 -12.68 -2.20
N VAL A 20 8.21 -11.65 -2.23
CA VAL A 20 9.04 -11.35 -3.42
C VAL A 20 10.47 -11.87 -3.26
N TYR A 21 10.86 -12.34 -2.07
CA TYR A 21 12.24 -12.77 -1.80
C TYR A 21 12.51 -14.22 -2.22
N GLN A 22 13.77 -14.48 -2.60
CA GLN A 22 14.22 -15.83 -2.95
C GLN A 22 14.40 -16.69 -1.69
N ARG A 23 13.84 -17.90 -1.69
CA ARG A 23 13.85 -18.83 -0.54
C ARG A 23 15.25 -19.14 0.00
N TRP A 24 16.25 -19.27 -0.88
CA TRP A 24 17.63 -19.57 -0.47
C TRP A 24 18.27 -18.41 0.31
N LYS A 25 17.93 -17.16 -0.03
CA LYS A 25 18.38 -15.97 0.70
C LYS A 25 17.83 -15.96 2.12
N VAL A 26 16.61 -16.46 2.31
CA VAL A 26 16.02 -16.61 3.65
C VAL A 26 16.87 -17.52 4.51
N VAL A 27 17.21 -18.70 4.00
CA VAL A 27 18.00 -19.67 4.77
C VAL A 27 19.40 -19.14 5.06
N LEU A 28 20.08 -18.62 4.04
CA LEU A 28 21.46 -18.16 4.16
C LEU A 28 21.59 -16.92 5.04
N ILE A 29 20.79 -15.88 4.80
CA ILE A 29 20.87 -14.64 5.58
C ILE A 29 20.37 -14.88 7.02
N SER A 30 19.30 -15.64 7.22
CA SER A 30 18.81 -15.91 8.59
C SER A 30 19.83 -16.69 9.42
N SER A 31 20.42 -17.75 8.85
CA SER A 31 21.44 -18.53 9.56
C SER A 31 22.69 -17.71 9.86
N LEU A 32 23.13 -16.86 8.93
CA LEU A 32 24.25 -15.95 9.14
C LEU A 32 23.95 -14.90 10.22
N VAL A 33 22.77 -14.29 10.20
CA VAL A 33 22.36 -13.29 11.20
C VAL A 33 22.27 -13.92 12.59
N VAL A 34 21.67 -15.11 12.70
CA VAL A 34 21.63 -15.86 13.97
C VAL A 34 23.04 -16.16 14.47
N PHE A 35 23.94 -16.61 13.60
CA PHE A 35 25.35 -16.85 13.94
C PHE A 35 26.04 -15.59 14.48
N LEU A 36 25.90 -14.45 13.79
CA LEU A 36 26.48 -13.19 14.24
C LEU A 36 25.91 -12.74 15.59
N ILE A 37 24.60 -12.88 15.78
CA ILE A 37 23.94 -12.55 17.06
C ILE A 37 24.49 -13.44 18.19
N LEU A 38 24.62 -14.74 17.96
CA LEU A 38 25.18 -15.66 18.95
C LEU A 38 26.67 -15.39 19.24
N LEU A 39 27.44 -14.95 18.24
CA LEU A 39 28.85 -14.59 18.40
C LEU A 39 29.02 -13.36 19.30
N VAL A 40 28.14 -12.36 19.15
CA VAL A 40 28.18 -11.10 19.92
C VAL A 40 27.55 -11.27 21.30
N LEU A 41 26.33 -11.81 21.37
CA LEU A 41 25.56 -11.88 22.62
C LEU A 41 25.93 -13.06 23.50
N GLN A 42 26.45 -14.14 22.91
CA GLN A 42 26.89 -15.38 23.60
C GLN A 42 25.93 -15.83 24.72
N PRO A 43 24.64 -16.02 24.41
CA PRO A 43 23.67 -16.44 25.41
C PRO A 43 23.99 -17.85 25.95
N PHE A 44 23.29 -18.28 27.00
CA PHE A 44 23.37 -19.65 27.55
C PHE A 44 24.70 -20.05 28.20
N GLY A 45 25.49 -19.08 28.68
CA GLY A 45 26.77 -19.38 29.32
C GLY A 45 27.86 -19.83 28.34
N ILE A 46 27.65 -19.64 27.04
CA ILE A 46 28.66 -19.87 25.99
C ILE A 46 29.91 -18.99 26.23
N SER A 47 29.78 -17.90 26.99
CA SER A 47 30.91 -17.10 27.49
C SER A 47 31.92 -17.89 28.31
N GLY A 48 31.48 -18.90 29.08
CA GLY A 48 32.33 -19.69 29.98
C GLY A 48 33.01 -20.92 29.35
N ILE A 49 32.85 -21.15 28.05
CA ILE A 49 33.47 -22.29 27.36
C ILE A 49 34.90 -21.91 26.91
N GLU A 50 35.91 -22.54 27.50
CA GLU A 50 37.33 -22.23 27.24
C GLU A 50 37.86 -22.77 25.90
N GLY A 51 37.21 -23.76 25.27
CA GLY A 51 37.66 -24.39 24.02
C GLY A 51 36.54 -24.75 23.03
N HIS A 52 36.84 -24.78 21.73
CA HIS A 52 35.93 -25.17 20.62
C HIS A 52 34.64 -24.34 20.43
N LYS A 53 34.50 -23.22 21.15
CA LYS A 53 33.35 -22.31 21.08
C LYS A 53 32.94 -21.90 19.66
N PHE A 54 33.91 -21.56 18.82
CA PHE A 54 33.63 -21.19 17.43
C PHE A 54 32.93 -22.33 16.66
N TRP A 55 33.39 -23.57 16.83
CA TRP A 55 32.80 -24.75 16.20
C TRP A 55 31.40 -25.07 16.71
N ILE A 56 31.16 -24.85 18.01
CA ILE A 56 29.82 -24.98 18.61
C ILE A 56 28.87 -23.94 18.03
N LEU A 57 29.29 -22.68 17.93
CA LEU A 57 28.51 -21.60 17.33
C LEU A 57 28.23 -21.84 15.84
N LEU A 58 29.23 -22.35 15.11
CA LEU A 58 29.07 -22.75 13.71
C LEU A 58 28.09 -23.92 13.56
N GLY A 59 28.07 -24.85 14.53
CA GLY A 59 27.07 -25.91 14.58
C GLY A 59 25.64 -25.37 14.74
N PHE A 60 25.43 -24.36 15.61
CA PHE A 60 24.13 -23.69 15.73
C PHE A 60 23.71 -23.00 14.42
N MET A 61 24.65 -22.44 13.66
CA MET A 61 24.37 -21.90 12.32
C MET A 61 23.87 -23.00 11.37
N GLY A 62 24.57 -24.13 11.32
CA GLY A 62 24.20 -25.28 10.48
C GLY A 62 22.85 -25.86 10.85
N VAL A 63 22.59 -26.06 12.14
CA VAL A 63 21.30 -26.53 12.67
C VAL A 63 20.17 -25.58 12.29
N THR A 64 20.38 -24.27 12.46
CA THR A 64 19.40 -23.26 12.05
C THR A 64 19.12 -23.35 10.54
N ALA A 65 20.13 -23.50 9.70
CA ALA A 65 19.95 -23.64 8.26
C ALA A 65 19.17 -24.90 7.87
N VAL A 66 19.49 -26.05 8.46
CA VAL A 66 18.80 -27.33 8.20
C VAL A 66 17.35 -27.28 8.64
N PHE A 67 17.10 -26.87 9.89
CA PHE A 67 15.74 -26.85 10.44
C PHE A 67 14.86 -25.75 9.83
N LEU A 68 15.45 -24.66 9.34
CA LEU A 68 14.74 -23.65 8.55
C LEU A 68 14.44 -24.14 7.12
N SER A 69 15.28 -24.99 6.54
CA SER A 69 15.07 -25.53 5.19
C SER A 69 13.86 -26.47 5.11
N ILE A 70 13.50 -27.13 6.22
CA ILE A 70 12.33 -28.02 6.31
C ILE A 70 11.03 -27.26 5.98
N PRO A 71 10.60 -26.22 6.72
CA PRO A 71 9.39 -25.47 6.39
C PRO A 71 9.50 -24.73 5.05
N VAL A 72 10.68 -24.22 4.69
CA VAL A 72 10.87 -23.43 3.46
C VAL A 72 10.80 -24.27 2.18
N TYR A 73 11.32 -25.50 2.20
CA TYR A 73 11.42 -26.35 1.01
C TYR A 73 10.58 -27.63 1.13
N LEU A 74 10.75 -28.40 2.21
CA LEU A 74 10.08 -29.68 2.36
C LEU A 74 8.56 -29.49 2.47
N PHE A 75 8.10 -28.55 3.28
CA PHE A 75 6.66 -28.31 3.45
C PHE A 75 6.03 -27.63 2.23
N ALA A 76 6.79 -26.77 1.56
CA ALA A 76 6.36 -26.22 0.27
C ALA A 76 6.22 -27.31 -0.81
N CYS A 77 7.00 -28.40 -0.72
CA CYS A 77 6.88 -29.56 -1.61
C CYS A 77 5.73 -30.51 -1.20
N LEU A 78 5.53 -30.74 0.10
CA LEU A 78 4.50 -31.66 0.62
C LEU A 78 3.09 -31.07 0.59
N PHE A 79 2.97 -29.76 0.79
CA PHE A 79 1.69 -29.04 0.84
C PHE A 79 1.65 -27.88 -0.16
N PRO A 80 1.81 -28.15 -1.47
CA PRO A 80 1.93 -27.09 -2.47
C PRO A 80 0.70 -26.17 -2.49
N GLU A 81 -0.49 -26.70 -2.22
CA GLU A 81 -1.73 -25.94 -2.16
C GLU A 81 -1.81 -24.94 -0.99
N PHE A 82 -1.13 -25.23 0.12
CA PHE A 82 -1.02 -24.30 1.24
C PHE A 82 -0.08 -23.12 0.91
N TYR A 83 1.01 -23.41 0.18
CA TYR A 83 2.07 -22.47 -0.19
C TYR A 83 1.88 -21.80 -1.57
N LYS A 84 0.74 -21.97 -2.23
CA LYS A 84 0.39 -21.22 -3.47
C LYS A 84 0.39 -19.71 -3.18
N GLU A 85 1.12 -18.95 -3.99
CA GLU A 85 1.28 -17.50 -3.84
C GLU A 85 -0.06 -16.74 -3.92
N GLU A 86 -0.95 -17.16 -4.82
CA GLU A 86 -2.28 -16.57 -5.04
C GLU A 86 -3.19 -16.62 -3.80
N GLY A 87 -2.98 -17.60 -2.92
CA GLY A 87 -3.75 -17.79 -1.70
C GLY A 87 -2.99 -17.47 -0.42
N TRP A 88 -1.82 -16.83 -0.51
CA TRP A 88 -0.96 -16.57 0.65
C TRP A 88 -1.48 -15.36 1.43
N THR A 89 -2.04 -15.61 2.61
CA THR A 89 -2.63 -14.58 3.47
C THR A 89 -1.78 -14.31 4.72
N VAL A 90 -2.00 -13.18 5.37
CA VAL A 90 -1.28 -12.79 6.59
C VAL A 90 -1.40 -13.87 7.69
N TRP A 91 -2.57 -14.50 7.87
CA TRP A 91 -2.71 -15.59 8.83
C TRP A 91 -1.83 -16.81 8.48
N LYS A 92 -1.78 -17.21 7.21
CA LYS A 92 -0.89 -18.30 6.76
C LYS A 92 0.58 -17.96 7.02
N GLN A 93 0.97 -16.70 6.82
CA GLN A 93 2.32 -16.21 7.14
C GLN A 93 2.62 -16.31 8.65
N ILE A 94 1.67 -15.95 9.53
CA ILE A 94 1.83 -16.07 10.98
C ILE A 94 2.00 -17.54 11.39
N VAL A 95 1.15 -18.43 10.86
CA VAL A 95 1.25 -19.88 11.12
C VAL A 95 2.60 -20.43 10.64
N ASN A 96 3.03 -20.05 9.44
CA ASN A 96 4.32 -20.44 8.90
C ASN A 96 5.48 -19.93 9.77
N LEU A 97 5.42 -18.69 10.25
CA LEU A 97 6.43 -18.13 11.15
C LEU A 97 6.51 -18.90 12.48
N LEU A 98 5.36 -19.19 13.10
CA LEU A 98 5.30 -19.97 14.34
C LEU A 98 5.88 -21.37 14.14
N MET A 99 5.56 -22.00 13.00
CA MET A 99 6.12 -23.29 12.65
C MET A 99 7.65 -23.22 12.46
N VAL A 100 8.15 -22.23 11.73
CA VAL A 100 9.60 -22.02 11.56
C VAL A 100 10.31 -21.87 12.91
N ILE A 101 9.77 -21.05 13.81
CA ILE A 101 10.34 -20.84 15.15
C ILE A 101 10.36 -22.15 15.95
N LEU A 102 9.28 -22.93 15.87
CA LEU A 102 9.20 -24.23 16.55
C LEU A 102 10.26 -25.20 16.03
N PHE A 103 10.44 -25.33 14.71
CA PHE A 103 11.43 -26.23 14.13
C PHE A 103 12.86 -25.82 14.50
N ILE A 104 13.18 -24.53 14.44
CA ILE A 104 14.51 -24.03 14.84
C ILE A 104 14.73 -24.28 16.34
N ALA A 105 13.72 -24.06 17.19
CA ALA A 105 13.82 -24.32 18.63
C ALA A 105 14.07 -25.81 18.93
N VAL A 106 13.38 -26.72 18.24
CA VAL A 106 13.62 -28.17 18.34
C VAL A 106 15.03 -28.52 17.90
N GLY A 107 15.50 -27.97 16.77
CA GLY A 107 16.87 -28.18 16.30
C GLY A 107 17.92 -27.72 17.30
N ASN A 108 17.76 -26.51 17.84
CA ASN A 108 18.66 -25.95 18.84
C ASN A 108 18.66 -26.78 20.13
N TRP A 109 17.49 -27.25 20.57
CA TRP A 109 17.37 -28.11 21.74
C TRP A 109 18.07 -29.46 21.55
N LEU A 110 17.84 -30.13 20.42
CA LEU A 110 18.50 -31.40 20.10
C LEU A 110 20.02 -31.23 20.01
N TYR A 111 20.48 -30.17 19.34
CA TYR A 111 21.90 -29.86 19.23
C TYR A 111 22.53 -29.55 20.60
N SER A 112 21.85 -28.76 21.43
CA SER A 112 22.32 -28.47 22.80
C SER A 112 22.40 -29.73 23.67
N THR A 113 21.45 -30.66 23.50
CA THR A 113 21.46 -31.95 24.21
C THR A 113 22.64 -32.79 23.77
N PHE A 114 22.97 -32.79 22.47
CA PHE A 114 24.11 -33.51 21.91
C PHE A 114 25.47 -32.93 22.36
N VAL A 115 25.60 -31.59 22.39
CA VAL A 115 26.87 -30.93 22.72
C VAL A 115 27.13 -30.87 24.23
N PHE A 116 26.11 -30.56 25.04
CA PHE A 116 26.26 -30.33 26.48
C PHE A 116 25.83 -31.50 27.36
N GLY A 117 25.20 -32.53 26.78
CA GLY A 117 24.80 -33.74 27.51
C GLY A 117 23.66 -33.53 28.52
N TRP A 118 22.90 -32.44 28.41
CA TRP A 118 21.86 -32.06 29.38
C TRP A 118 20.60 -32.95 29.38
N GLY A 119 20.51 -33.95 28.48
CA GLY A 119 19.34 -34.81 28.31
C GLY A 119 18.12 -34.08 27.74
N LEU A 120 17.02 -34.83 27.52
CA LEU A 120 15.76 -34.32 26.96
C LEU A 120 14.93 -33.56 28.01
N ARG A 121 15.49 -32.45 28.48
CA ARG A 121 14.90 -31.58 29.49
C ARG A 121 13.96 -30.54 28.89
N TRP A 122 12.70 -30.54 29.34
CA TRP A 122 11.66 -29.62 28.84
C TRP A 122 11.89 -28.16 29.26
N ASP A 123 12.48 -27.93 30.43
CA ASP A 123 12.85 -26.59 30.89
C ASP A 123 13.90 -25.94 29.95
N VAL A 124 14.88 -26.73 29.50
CA VAL A 124 15.88 -26.30 28.53
C VAL A 124 15.23 -25.98 27.18
N PHE A 125 14.28 -26.82 26.73
CA PHE A 125 13.51 -26.54 25.51
C PHE A 125 12.75 -25.21 25.60
N CYS A 126 12.06 -24.92 26.71
CA CYS A 126 11.32 -23.67 26.88
C CYS A 126 12.24 -22.44 26.81
N VAL A 127 13.44 -22.53 27.40
CA VAL A 127 14.46 -21.47 27.32
C VAL A 127 14.91 -21.28 25.87
N PHE A 128 15.28 -22.35 25.15
CA PHE A 128 15.68 -22.24 23.74
C PHE A 128 14.55 -21.73 22.84
N ALA A 129 13.30 -22.12 23.09
CA ALA A 129 12.15 -21.64 22.34
C ALA A 129 11.93 -20.13 22.54
N LEU A 130 12.03 -19.63 23.78
CA LEU A 130 11.90 -18.20 24.08
C LEU A 130 13.02 -17.38 23.42
N PHE A 131 14.27 -17.85 23.51
CA PHE A 131 15.39 -17.15 22.87
C PHE A 131 15.31 -17.22 21.34
N THR A 132 14.90 -18.36 20.77
CA THR A 132 14.70 -18.51 19.32
C THR A 132 13.59 -17.57 18.83
N LEU A 133 12.53 -17.37 19.61
CA LEU A 133 11.50 -16.38 19.33
C LEU A 133 12.11 -14.96 19.30
N VAL A 134 12.83 -14.55 20.35
CA VAL A 134 13.40 -13.20 20.45
C VAL A 134 14.44 -12.92 19.36
N ILE A 135 15.38 -13.85 19.14
CA ILE A 135 16.41 -13.72 18.12
C ILE A 135 15.78 -13.79 16.72
N GLY A 136 14.81 -14.68 16.52
CA GLY A 136 14.11 -14.88 15.25
C GLY A 136 13.26 -13.69 14.81
N LEU A 137 12.83 -12.82 15.73
CA LEU A 137 12.16 -11.55 15.38
C LEU A 137 13.04 -10.68 14.51
N PHE A 138 14.35 -10.66 14.74
CA PHE A 138 15.25 -9.75 14.02
C PHE A 138 15.37 -10.09 12.52
N PRO A 139 15.72 -11.32 12.10
CA PRO A 139 15.64 -11.71 10.69
C PRO A 139 14.24 -11.51 10.11
N THR A 140 13.19 -11.82 10.88
CA THR A 140 11.80 -11.70 10.40
C THR A 140 11.44 -10.26 10.05
N VAL A 141 11.72 -9.30 10.93
CA VAL A 141 11.48 -7.86 10.67
C VAL A 141 12.33 -7.38 9.51
N LEU A 142 13.60 -7.80 9.44
CA LEU A 142 14.49 -7.46 8.33
C LEU A 142 13.90 -7.93 6.98
N PHE A 143 13.41 -9.17 6.90
CA PHE A 143 12.78 -9.69 5.69
C PHE A 143 11.48 -8.96 5.33
N ILE A 144 10.66 -8.59 6.32
CA ILE A 144 9.44 -7.79 6.08
C ILE A 144 9.82 -6.44 5.46
N LEU A 145 10.80 -5.73 6.02
CA LEU A 145 11.24 -4.43 5.51
C LEU A 145 11.85 -4.53 4.11
N LEU A 146 12.72 -5.51 3.88
CA LEU A 146 13.29 -5.76 2.55
C LEU A 146 12.22 -6.09 1.51
N ASN A 147 11.21 -6.86 1.90
CA ASN A 147 10.10 -7.22 1.05
C ASN A 147 9.21 -6.01 0.70
N GLN A 148 8.90 -5.16 1.68
CA GLN A 148 8.16 -3.91 1.46
C GLN A 148 8.92 -2.95 0.55
N ASN A 149 10.23 -2.78 0.76
CA ASN A 149 11.06 -1.92 -0.08
C ASN A 149 11.12 -2.43 -1.53
N ARG A 150 11.21 -3.75 -1.73
CA ARG A 150 11.19 -4.34 -3.09
C ARG A 150 9.83 -4.20 -3.76
N LEU A 151 8.74 -4.39 -3.03
CA LEU A 151 7.40 -4.17 -3.56
C LEU A 151 7.18 -2.71 -3.97
N LEU A 152 7.66 -1.77 -3.15
CA LEU A 152 7.63 -0.35 -3.48
C LEU A 152 8.43 -0.03 -4.73
N ALA A 153 9.62 -0.63 -4.89
CA ALA A 153 10.45 -0.46 -6.08
C ALA A 153 9.74 -0.98 -7.35
N ILE A 154 9.09 -2.14 -7.27
CA ILE A 154 8.31 -2.72 -8.39
C ILE A 154 7.15 -1.79 -8.78
N HIS A 155 6.35 -1.34 -7.82
CA HIS A 155 5.25 -0.41 -8.11
C HIS A 155 5.73 0.92 -8.69
N LEU A 156 6.92 1.40 -8.27
CA LEU A 156 7.54 2.59 -8.83
C LEU A 156 7.97 2.35 -10.28
N GLU A 157 8.58 1.21 -10.57
CA GLU A 157 9.00 0.81 -11.92
C GLU A 157 7.78 0.71 -12.86
N GLU A 158 6.73 0.00 -12.45
CA GLU A 158 5.47 -0.09 -13.19
C GLU A 158 4.85 1.30 -13.45
N ALA A 159 4.83 2.17 -12.43
CA ALA A 159 4.36 3.54 -12.59
C ALA A 159 5.22 4.35 -13.56
N THR A 160 6.55 4.17 -13.54
CA THR A 160 7.45 4.86 -14.47
C THR A 160 7.29 4.37 -15.90
N GLU A 161 7.11 3.07 -16.14
CA GLU A 161 6.87 2.51 -17.47
C GLU A 161 5.53 2.99 -18.04
N MET A 162 4.47 2.99 -17.23
CA MET A 162 3.17 3.54 -17.62
C MET A 162 3.28 5.02 -18.00
N ASN A 163 3.99 5.82 -17.19
CA ASN A 163 4.22 7.23 -17.48
C ASN A 163 5.06 7.46 -18.74
N LEU A 164 6.07 6.62 -19.00
CA LEU A 164 6.88 6.66 -20.22
C LEU A 164 6.06 6.32 -21.47
N HIS A 165 5.16 5.33 -21.38
CA HIS A 165 4.24 5.00 -22.47
C HIS A 165 3.26 6.14 -22.75
N LEU A 166 2.73 6.79 -21.71
CA LEU A 166 1.88 7.98 -21.85
C LEU A 166 2.62 9.17 -22.46
N GLN A 167 3.87 9.43 -22.05
CA GLN A 167 4.67 10.51 -22.65
C GLN A 167 4.99 10.27 -24.13
N ARG A 168 5.21 9.01 -24.54
CA ARG A 168 5.40 8.63 -25.94
C ARG A 168 4.13 8.73 -26.76
N SER A 169 2.97 8.36 -26.21
CA SER A 169 1.68 8.56 -26.90
C SER A 169 1.33 10.04 -27.03
N VAL A 170 1.66 10.87 -26.03
CA VAL A 170 1.49 12.32 -26.11
C VAL A 170 2.42 12.95 -27.15
N SER A 171 3.68 12.52 -27.23
CA SER A 171 4.64 13.01 -28.26
C SER A 171 4.30 12.54 -29.68
N ALA A 172 3.62 11.40 -29.85
CA ALA A 172 3.11 10.95 -31.14
C ALA A 172 1.75 11.61 -31.53
N THR A 173 1.11 12.32 -30.60
CA THR A 173 -0.19 12.98 -30.79
C THR A 173 -0.07 14.46 -31.16
N GLU A 174 1.14 15.05 -31.18
CA GLU A 174 1.36 16.40 -31.71
C GLU A 174 1.10 16.53 -33.24
N SER A 175 0.79 15.44 -33.94
CA SER A 175 0.38 15.45 -35.35
C SER A 175 -1.05 14.95 -35.61
N ILE A 176 -1.91 14.82 -34.59
CA ILE A 176 -3.32 14.44 -34.82
C ILE A 176 -4.26 15.44 -34.14
N GLU A 177 -4.76 16.36 -34.96
CA GLU A 177 -5.91 17.23 -34.71
C GLU A 177 -7.03 16.46 -33.98
N THR A 178 -7.24 16.76 -32.69
CA THR A 178 -8.37 16.19 -31.94
C THR A 178 -9.25 17.32 -31.43
N ILE A 179 -10.22 17.69 -32.26
CA ILE A 179 -11.55 18.27 -31.97
C ILE A 179 -11.63 19.01 -30.61
N GLU A 180 -11.33 20.31 -30.64
CA GLU A 180 -11.69 21.24 -29.57
C GLU A 180 -13.22 21.41 -29.52
N ILE A 181 -13.88 20.79 -28.54
CA ILE A 181 -15.22 21.24 -28.12
C ILE A 181 -14.99 22.27 -27.00
N VAL A 182 -14.78 23.52 -27.38
CA VAL A 182 -14.86 24.66 -26.47
C VAL A 182 -16.34 24.94 -26.22
N SER A 183 -16.83 24.57 -25.04
CA SER A 183 -18.18 24.89 -24.58
C SER A 183 -18.15 26.17 -23.74
N LEU A 184 -18.72 27.26 -24.25
CA LEU A 184 -18.98 28.47 -23.47
C LEU A 184 -20.08 28.18 -22.46
N LEU A 185 -19.78 28.35 -21.16
CA LEU A 185 -20.74 28.18 -20.07
C LEU A 185 -21.38 29.54 -19.76
N SER A 186 -22.69 29.63 -19.89
CA SER A 186 -23.47 30.83 -19.52
C SER A 186 -24.32 30.52 -18.29
N PHE A 187 -23.90 31.04 -17.13
CA PHE A 187 -24.65 30.95 -15.88
C PHE A 187 -25.54 32.19 -15.75
N GLN A 188 -26.85 31.98 -15.64
CA GLN A 188 -27.79 33.06 -15.34
C GLN A 188 -28.30 32.88 -13.91
N GLY A 189 -27.92 33.80 -13.03
CA GLY A 189 -28.54 33.99 -11.73
C GLY A 189 -29.93 34.62 -11.87
N GLY A 190 -30.49 35.14 -10.78
CA GLY A 190 -31.74 35.90 -10.81
C GLY A 190 -31.67 37.14 -11.72
N THR A 191 -32.63 38.05 -11.59
CA THR A 191 -33.02 39.06 -12.59
C THR A 191 -31.93 39.99 -13.17
N ARG A 192 -30.66 39.98 -12.70
CA ARG A 192 -29.56 40.83 -13.20
C ARG A 192 -28.12 40.24 -13.12
N GLU A 193 -27.91 39.00 -12.70
CA GLU A 193 -26.56 38.44 -12.52
C GLU A 193 -26.30 37.35 -13.57
N SER A 194 -25.41 37.60 -14.54
CA SER A 194 -24.97 36.57 -15.50
C SER A 194 -23.45 36.46 -15.53
N LEU A 195 -22.95 35.25 -15.70
CA LEU A 195 -21.52 34.95 -15.82
C LEU A 195 -21.30 34.03 -17.01
N GLU A 196 -20.49 34.51 -17.96
CA GLU A 196 -20.05 33.72 -19.11
C GLU A 196 -18.56 33.42 -18.98
N LEU A 197 -18.20 32.15 -19.05
CA LEU A 197 -16.82 31.68 -18.97
C LEU A 197 -16.62 30.42 -19.80
N ASP A 198 -15.39 30.23 -20.29
CA ASP A 198 -15.00 29.00 -20.99
C ASP A 198 -14.94 27.84 -19.98
N SER A 199 -15.47 26.65 -20.34
CA SER A 199 -15.37 25.47 -19.49
C SER A 199 -13.94 25.12 -19.07
N LYS A 200 -12.93 25.52 -19.85
CA LYS A 200 -11.50 25.39 -19.52
C LYS A 200 -11.07 26.25 -18.31
N ASP A 201 -11.73 27.38 -18.11
CA ASP A 201 -11.41 28.36 -17.05
C ASP A 201 -12.14 28.06 -15.73
N LEU A 202 -13.17 27.22 -15.75
CA LEU A 202 -13.88 26.79 -14.54
C LEU A 202 -12.98 25.92 -13.66
N LEU A 203 -12.90 26.21 -12.36
CA LEU A 203 -12.20 25.37 -11.37
C LEU A 203 -13.19 24.45 -10.65
N TYR A 204 -14.13 25.04 -9.92
CA TYR A 204 -15.17 24.32 -9.20
C TYR A 204 -16.35 25.23 -8.86
N ILE A 205 -17.50 24.63 -8.60
CA ILE A 205 -18.71 25.30 -8.14
C ILE A 205 -19.08 24.71 -6.78
N GLU A 206 -19.31 25.58 -5.81
CA GLU A 206 -19.72 25.22 -4.45
C GLU A 206 -21.15 25.72 -4.18
N SER A 207 -21.94 24.94 -3.45
CA SER A 207 -23.25 25.37 -2.97
C SER A 207 -23.11 26.24 -1.71
N ASP A 208 -23.69 27.43 -1.74
CA ASP A 208 -23.71 28.39 -0.63
C ASP A 208 -25.15 28.80 -0.31
N GLY A 209 -25.86 27.93 0.42
CA GLY A 209 -27.29 28.12 0.72
C GLY A 209 -28.16 28.15 -0.53
N ASN A 210 -28.76 29.30 -0.83
CA ASN A 210 -29.60 29.54 -2.02
C ASN A 210 -28.81 30.10 -3.21
N TYR A 211 -27.49 30.14 -3.09
CA TYR A 211 -26.56 30.61 -4.11
C TYR A 211 -25.58 29.50 -4.46
N ILE A 212 -24.93 29.64 -5.61
CA ILE A 212 -23.72 28.91 -5.95
C ILE A 212 -22.54 29.88 -6.01
N ARG A 213 -21.38 29.42 -5.58
CA ARG A 213 -20.11 30.11 -5.74
C ARG A 213 -19.35 29.46 -6.89
N VAL A 214 -19.22 30.20 -7.99
CA VAL A 214 -18.48 29.78 -9.17
C VAL A 214 -17.05 30.29 -9.05
N ASN A 215 -16.09 29.36 -8.97
CA ASN A 215 -14.67 29.67 -8.91
C ASN A 215 -14.05 29.39 -10.27
N TYR A 216 -13.39 30.39 -10.85
CA TYR A 216 -12.82 30.31 -12.20
C TYR A 216 -11.50 31.08 -12.28
N GLN A 217 -10.71 30.79 -13.30
CA GLN A 217 -9.41 31.42 -13.55
C GLN A 217 -9.55 32.46 -14.67
N LYS A 218 -9.09 33.70 -14.45
CA LYS A 218 -9.06 34.74 -15.49
C LYS A 218 -7.74 35.50 -15.42
N GLY A 219 -6.97 35.46 -16.50
CA GLY A 219 -5.65 36.11 -16.57
C GLY A 219 -4.67 35.63 -15.50
N GLY A 220 -4.69 34.33 -15.17
CA GLY A 220 -3.82 33.72 -14.16
C GLY A 220 -4.21 33.98 -12.71
N ARG A 221 -5.31 34.69 -12.44
CA ARG A 221 -5.85 34.92 -11.09
C ARG A 221 -7.13 34.12 -10.87
N THR A 222 -7.30 33.58 -9.67
CA THR A 222 -8.54 32.94 -9.23
C THR A 222 -9.57 34.00 -8.89
N MET A 223 -10.70 33.99 -9.59
CA MET A 223 -11.85 34.86 -9.37
C MET A 223 -13.02 34.03 -8.84
N GLN A 224 -13.90 34.68 -8.07
CA GLN A 224 -15.09 34.05 -7.51
C GLN A 224 -16.32 34.90 -7.82
N CYS A 225 -17.42 34.25 -8.17
CA CYS A 225 -18.70 34.90 -8.40
C CYS A 225 -19.81 34.13 -7.67
N LEU A 226 -20.64 34.85 -6.91
CA LEU A 226 -21.84 34.30 -6.28
C LEU A 226 -23.03 34.54 -7.20
N LEU A 227 -23.77 33.49 -7.52
CA LEU A 227 -24.96 33.56 -8.37
C LEU A 227 -26.15 32.93 -7.66
N ARG A 228 -27.31 33.59 -7.69
CA ARG A 228 -28.55 33.03 -7.15
C ARG A 228 -29.08 31.94 -8.08
N MET A 229 -28.58 30.73 -7.89
CA MET A 229 -28.87 29.57 -8.73
C MET A 229 -28.72 28.31 -7.90
N THR A 230 -29.47 27.26 -8.25
CA THR A 230 -29.38 25.97 -7.56
C THR A 230 -28.26 25.12 -8.16
N MET A 231 -27.74 24.20 -7.36
CA MET A 231 -26.74 23.23 -7.84
C MET A 231 -27.28 22.45 -9.05
N LYS A 232 -28.55 22.02 -9.03
CA LYS A 232 -29.17 21.31 -10.17
C LYS A 232 -29.13 22.12 -11.48
N GLN A 233 -29.41 23.42 -11.42
CA GLN A 233 -29.31 24.29 -12.60
C GLN A 233 -27.85 24.40 -13.06
N ALA A 234 -26.89 24.45 -12.13
CA ALA A 234 -25.46 24.49 -12.48
C ALA A 234 -25.03 23.23 -13.22
N GLU A 235 -25.52 22.07 -12.78
CA GLU A 235 -25.30 20.79 -13.43
C GLU A 235 -25.84 20.79 -14.87
N GLU A 236 -27.04 21.33 -15.10
CA GLU A 236 -27.65 21.45 -16.44
C GLU A 236 -26.82 22.36 -17.37
N VAL A 237 -26.36 23.51 -16.89
CA VAL A 237 -25.46 24.42 -17.66
C VAL A 237 -24.14 23.73 -17.99
N THR A 238 -23.59 22.96 -17.05
CA THR A 238 -22.32 22.25 -17.24
C THR A 238 -22.44 20.92 -17.99
N GLY A 239 -23.66 20.44 -18.26
CA GLY A 239 -23.91 19.10 -18.82
C GLY A 239 -23.32 18.89 -20.22
N GLY A 240 -23.09 19.97 -20.98
CA GLY A 240 -22.38 19.93 -22.27
C GLY A 240 -20.86 19.77 -22.15
N SER A 241 -20.31 19.83 -20.94
CA SER A 241 -18.86 19.76 -20.68
C SER A 241 -18.54 18.45 -19.96
N PRO A 242 -18.05 17.41 -20.66
CA PRO A 242 -17.84 16.07 -20.07
C PRO A 242 -16.79 16.06 -18.96
N LEU A 243 -16.00 17.12 -18.84
CA LEU A 243 -14.94 17.29 -17.84
C LEU A 243 -15.43 18.00 -16.56
N VAL A 244 -16.65 18.54 -16.54
CA VAL A 244 -17.23 19.15 -15.33
C VAL A 244 -18.18 18.14 -14.70
N ALA A 245 -17.81 17.63 -13.53
CA ALA A 245 -18.52 16.52 -12.91
C ALA A 245 -18.94 16.84 -11.47
N LYS A 246 -20.10 16.31 -11.08
CA LYS A 246 -20.60 16.39 -9.72
C LYS A 246 -19.89 15.38 -8.83
N CYS A 247 -19.10 15.87 -7.89
CA CYS A 247 -18.35 15.02 -6.96
C CYS A 247 -19.04 14.93 -5.58
N HIS A 248 -19.85 15.93 -5.23
CA HIS A 248 -20.59 15.98 -3.97
C HIS A 248 -21.94 16.68 -4.17
N ARG A 249 -22.88 16.50 -3.25
CA ARG A 249 -24.17 17.22 -3.30
C ARG A 249 -24.01 18.75 -3.33
N ALA A 250 -22.89 19.24 -2.81
CA ALA A 250 -22.54 20.66 -2.72
C ALA A 250 -21.41 21.09 -3.66
N PHE A 251 -20.87 20.19 -4.51
CA PHE A 251 -19.71 20.51 -5.36
C PHE A 251 -19.81 19.93 -6.77
N LEU A 252 -19.58 20.79 -7.77
CA LEU A 252 -19.13 20.43 -9.12
C LEU A 252 -17.67 20.79 -9.26
N VAL A 253 -16.90 19.95 -9.94
CA VAL A 253 -15.46 20.15 -10.13
C VAL A 253 -15.10 19.97 -11.59
N ASN A 254 -14.24 20.85 -12.10
CA ASN A 254 -13.58 20.63 -13.37
C ASN A 254 -12.44 19.63 -13.17
N LEU A 255 -12.65 18.43 -13.69
CA LEU A 255 -11.73 17.30 -13.58
C LEU A 255 -10.36 17.58 -14.22
N ARG A 256 -10.30 18.46 -15.23
CA ARG A 256 -9.01 18.86 -15.86
C ARG A 256 -8.10 19.61 -14.89
N LYS A 257 -8.66 20.27 -13.88
CA LYS A 257 -7.92 21.14 -12.93
C LYS A 257 -7.52 20.39 -11.66
N VAL A 258 -7.82 19.09 -11.55
CA VAL A 258 -7.45 18.25 -10.41
C VAL A 258 -5.98 17.86 -10.50
N VAL A 259 -5.19 18.28 -9.51
CA VAL A 259 -3.75 17.99 -9.41
C VAL A 259 -3.50 16.66 -8.71
N LYS A 260 -4.35 16.32 -7.73
CA LYS A 260 -4.17 15.09 -6.94
C LYS A 260 -5.51 14.55 -6.46
N VAL A 261 -5.65 13.24 -6.54
CA VAL A 261 -6.77 12.50 -5.91
C VAL A 261 -6.21 11.73 -4.72
N SER A 262 -6.70 12.02 -3.52
CA SER A 262 -6.37 11.27 -2.30
C SER A 262 -7.56 10.40 -1.90
N GLY A 263 -7.31 9.12 -1.60
CA GLY A 263 -8.37 8.16 -1.29
C GLY A 263 -8.04 7.35 -0.03
N ASN A 264 -9.01 7.20 0.85
CA ASN A 264 -8.94 6.25 1.96
C ASN A 264 -10.31 5.55 2.17
N SER A 265 -10.42 4.73 3.21
CA SER A 265 -11.67 4.01 3.53
C SER A 265 -12.88 4.90 3.87
N GLN A 266 -12.69 6.22 3.96
CA GLN A 266 -13.76 7.20 4.18
C GLN A 266 -14.27 7.87 2.90
N GLY A 267 -13.56 7.77 1.77
CA GLY A 267 -13.94 8.34 0.47
C GLY A 267 -12.75 8.91 -0.31
N TYR A 268 -13.03 9.47 -1.48
CA TYR A 268 -12.04 10.23 -2.26
C TYR A 268 -12.09 11.72 -1.89
N ARG A 269 -10.97 12.39 -2.09
CA ARG A 269 -10.80 13.83 -1.98
C ARG A 269 -9.98 14.33 -3.16
N LEU A 270 -10.34 15.51 -3.66
CA LEU A 270 -9.74 16.13 -4.84
C LEU A 270 -8.99 17.39 -4.42
N LEU A 271 -7.74 17.49 -4.85
CA LEU A 271 -6.94 18.71 -4.74
C LEU A 271 -6.86 19.38 -6.11
N LEU A 272 -7.20 20.66 -6.17
CA LEU A 272 -7.25 21.46 -7.39
C LEU A 272 -6.03 22.36 -7.53
N GLU A 273 -5.69 22.72 -8.76
CA GLU A 273 -4.64 23.68 -9.06
C GLU A 273 -5.00 25.07 -8.50
N GLY A 274 -4.12 25.64 -7.67
CA GLY A 274 -4.33 26.97 -7.08
C GLY A 274 -5.36 27.02 -5.95
N TYR A 275 -5.86 25.88 -5.45
CA TYR A 275 -6.74 25.81 -4.29
C TYR A 275 -6.15 24.90 -3.20
N PRO A 276 -5.88 25.42 -1.99
CA PRO A 276 -5.16 24.66 -0.96
C PRO A 276 -6.02 23.64 -0.22
N GLU A 277 -7.36 23.74 -0.25
CA GLU A 277 -8.24 22.82 0.47
C GLU A 277 -8.67 21.64 -0.41
N GLU A 278 -8.87 20.48 0.23
CA GLU A 278 -9.33 19.27 -0.45
C GLU A 278 -10.86 19.24 -0.57
N ILE A 279 -11.39 19.06 -1.79
CA ILE A 279 -12.83 18.90 -2.04
C ILE A 279 -13.23 17.44 -1.81
N PRO A 280 -14.20 17.16 -0.92
CA PRO A 280 -14.65 15.80 -0.66
C PRO A 280 -15.50 15.24 -1.81
N VAL A 281 -15.31 13.96 -2.12
CA VAL A 281 -16.16 13.21 -3.04
C VAL A 281 -17.11 12.32 -2.24
N SER A 282 -18.41 12.46 -2.50
CA SER A 282 -19.40 11.59 -1.84
C SER A 282 -19.30 10.15 -2.36
N ARG A 283 -19.72 9.19 -1.52
CA ARG A 283 -19.76 7.77 -1.92
C ARG A 283 -20.62 7.50 -3.16
N ALA A 284 -21.72 8.25 -3.32
CA ALA A 284 -22.62 8.10 -4.46
C ALA A 284 -21.95 8.47 -5.79
N TYR A 285 -21.06 9.48 -5.77
CA TYR A 285 -20.36 9.97 -6.97
C TYR A 285 -18.96 9.39 -7.15
N SER A 286 -18.48 8.59 -6.19
CA SER A 286 -17.11 8.05 -6.18
C SER A 286 -16.80 7.17 -7.40
N LYS A 287 -17.77 6.35 -7.85
CA LYS A 287 -17.61 5.49 -9.02
C LYS A 287 -17.52 6.30 -10.31
N GLN A 288 -18.45 7.25 -10.50
CA GLN A 288 -18.51 8.11 -11.68
C GLN A 288 -17.27 9.00 -11.81
N VAL A 289 -16.83 9.64 -10.71
CA VAL A 289 -15.63 10.48 -10.72
C VAL A 289 -14.39 9.64 -11.05
N LYS A 290 -14.29 8.41 -10.51
CA LYS A 290 -13.16 7.51 -10.83
C LYS A 290 -13.11 7.15 -12.32
N GLU A 291 -14.24 6.75 -12.91
CA GLU A 291 -14.32 6.39 -14.34
C GLU A 291 -13.97 7.58 -15.26
N LEU A 292 -14.45 8.79 -14.93
CA LEU A 292 -14.10 10.00 -15.67
C LEU A 292 -12.62 10.36 -15.53
N MET A 293 -12.04 10.20 -14.34
CA MET A 293 -10.60 10.44 -14.13
C MET A 293 -9.72 9.44 -14.88
N GLU A 294 -10.07 8.15 -14.88
CA GLU A 294 -9.35 7.12 -15.66
C GLU A 294 -9.39 7.42 -17.16
N THR A 295 -10.51 7.96 -17.66
CA THR A 295 -10.66 8.35 -19.08
C THR A 295 -9.80 9.56 -19.44
N ILE A 296 -9.57 10.48 -18.50
CA ILE A 296 -8.75 11.69 -18.70
C ILE A 296 -7.25 11.38 -18.57
N VAL A 297 -6.87 10.46 -17.67
CA VAL A 297 -5.47 10.07 -17.44
C VAL A 297 -4.99 9.01 -18.44
N GLY A 298 -5.91 8.19 -18.97
CA GLY A 298 -5.63 7.17 -20.00
C GLY A 298 -5.63 7.67 -21.44
N LYS A 299 -5.73 8.98 -21.67
CA LYS A 299 -5.59 9.67 -22.96
C LYS A 299 -4.46 10.68 -22.89
#